data_AF-A0AAW2K3I1-F1
#
_entry.id   AF-A0AAW2K3I1-F1
#
_cell.length_a   1.000
_cell.length_b   1.000
_cell.length_c   1.000
_cell.angle_alpha   90.00
_cell.angle_beta   90.00
_cell.angle_gamma   90.00
#
_symmetry.space_group_name_H-M   'P 1'
#
loop_
_entity.id
_entity.type
_entity.pdbx_description
1 polymer ?
#
loop_
_entity_poly.entity_id
_entity_poly.type
_entity_poly.pdbx_seq_one_letter_code
_entity_poly.pdbx_strand_id
1 'polypeptide(L)'
;MTSQWSLVSPSTALYQNFKSLSPESTFSPSSSLPQIVFQLKTIGKERSVVIQVMENDLNLVLSSVSAISDEEAAARAAAVSADSGAPTIFDKIISKEIPSTIVYEDEAVLAFRDISPQAPVHVLVIPKLRDVLTELGKAEKRHEEILGRLLYAAKIVAEKEGIIDGFRVVVNSGPSACQSVYHLHLHVLGGRQMKWPPG
;
A
#
# COMPACT_ATOMS: atom_id res chain seq x y z
N MET A 1 26.51 33.86 -18.90
CA MET A 1 26.54 32.74 -19.87
C MET A 1 25.25 31.98 -19.70
N THR A 2 24.41 32.00 -20.73
CA THR A 2 23.07 31.39 -20.77
C THR A 2 23.19 29.87 -20.68
N SER A 3 22.75 29.29 -19.55
CA SER A 3 22.60 27.85 -19.41
C SER A 3 21.39 27.38 -20.21
N GLN A 4 21.68 26.54 -21.19
CA GLN A 4 20.75 25.92 -22.13
C GLN A 4 19.80 24.98 -21.36
N TRP A 5 18.49 25.20 -21.47
CA TRP A 5 17.48 24.32 -20.88
C TRP A 5 17.21 23.17 -21.85
N SER A 6 17.65 21.96 -21.50
CA SER A 6 17.25 20.75 -22.21
C SER A 6 15.92 20.24 -21.65
N LEU A 7 14.88 20.26 -22.48
CA LEU A 7 13.63 19.53 -22.24
C LEU A 7 13.95 18.03 -22.23
N VAL A 8 13.91 17.42 -21.05
CA VAL A 8 13.99 15.97 -20.92
C VAL A 8 12.57 15.45 -20.78
N SER A 9 12.08 14.70 -21.76
CA SER A 9 10.81 14.00 -21.63
C SER A 9 10.91 13.00 -20.47
N PRO A 10 9.89 12.87 -19.63
CA PRO A 10 9.94 12.00 -18.47
C PRO A 10 9.79 10.55 -18.94
N SER A 11 10.89 9.96 -19.41
CA SER A 11 11.04 8.52 -19.32
C SER A 11 11.38 8.17 -17.86
N THR A 12 10.82 7.05 -17.43
CA THR A 12 10.61 6.46 -16.09
C THR A 12 11.83 6.39 -15.13
N ALA A 13 12.97 7.02 -15.45
CA ALA A 13 14.26 6.78 -14.79
C ALA A 13 14.58 7.69 -13.59
N LEU A 14 13.82 8.77 -13.32
CA LEU A 14 14.22 9.74 -12.26
C LEU A 14 13.69 9.43 -10.84
N TYR A 15 12.82 8.43 -10.67
CA TYR A 15 12.09 8.22 -9.42
C TYR A 15 12.86 7.45 -8.33
N GLN A 16 14.04 6.89 -8.59
CA GLN A 16 14.63 5.87 -7.70
C GLN A 16 15.56 6.36 -6.56
N ASN A 17 15.78 7.66 -6.33
CA ASN A 17 16.84 8.08 -5.39
C ASN A 17 16.50 9.16 -4.33
N PHE A 18 15.22 9.40 -3.99
CA PHE A 18 14.89 10.51 -3.08
C PHE A 18 14.24 10.04 -1.78
N LYS A 19 14.99 10.14 -0.67
CA LYS A 19 14.65 9.56 0.65
C LYS A 19 13.88 10.47 1.62
N SER A 20 13.54 11.71 1.25
CA SER A 20 12.63 12.55 2.04
C SER A 20 12.31 13.82 1.26
N LEU A 21 11.06 14.03 0.89
CA LEU A 21 10.61 15.26 0.23
C LEU A 21 9.39 15.78 0.98
N SER A 22 9.47 16.98 1.54
CA SER A 22 8.30 17.76 1.94
C SER A 22 8.00 18.75 0.82
N PRO A 23 6.80 18.74 0.22
CA PRO A 23 6.46 19.71 -0.82
C PRO A 23 6.22 21.09 -0.18
N GLU A 24 7.02 22.09 -0.56
CA GLU A 24 6.66 23.49 -0.40
C GLU A 24 6.33 24.07 -1.78
N SER A 25 5.10 24.52 -1.96
CA SER A 25 4.68 25.20 -3.18
C SER A 25 5.19 26.65 -3.14
N THR A 26 6.05 27.01 -4.09
CA THR A 26 6.38 28.42 -4.34
C THR A 26 5.99 28.76 -5.77
N PHE A 27 5.11 29.74 -5.91
CA PHE A 27 4.62 30.21 -7.20
C PHE A 27 5.50 31.39 -7.65
N SER A 28 6.25 31.22 -8.75
CA SER A 28 7.05 32.31 -9.34
C SER A 28 6.27 32.97 -10.49
N PRO A 29 6.20 34.32 -10.61
CA PRO A 29 5.27 35.00 -11.51
C PRO A 29 5.65 34.96 -13.00
N SER A 30 6.71 34.24 -13.39
CA SER A 30 7.33 34.37 -14.72
C SER A 30 7.20 33.15 -15.64
N SER A 31 6.48 32.09 -15.24
CA SER A 31 6.24 30.92 -16.10
C SER A 31 4.79 30.47 -16.08
N SER A 32 4.20 30.25 -17.25
CA SER A 32 2.80 29.83 -17.43
C SER A 32 2.51 28.37 -17.06
N LEU A 33 3.52 27.60 -16.63
CA LEU A 33 3.32 26.24 -16.13
C LEU A 33 3.64 26.20 -14.63
N PRO A 34 2.83 25.47 -13.84
CA PRO A 34 3.11 25.22 -12.43
C PRO A 34 4.47 24.53 -12.23
N GLN A 35 5.17 24.95 -11.19
CA GLN A 35 6.52 24.46 -10.83
C GLN A 35 6.45 23.74 -9.47
N ILE A 36 7.10 22.57 -9.38
CA ILE A 36 7.33 21.90 -8.11
C ILE A 36 8.81 22.06 -7.76
N VAL A 37 9.08 22.54 -6.54
CA VAL A 37 10.43 22.68 -6.01
C VAL A 37 10.69 21.53 -5.06
N PHE A 38 11.67 20.69 -5.40
CA PHE A 38 12.16 19.65 -4.51
C PHE A 38 13.45 20.11 -3.84
N GLN A 39 13.46 20.14 -2.52
CA GLN A 39 14.68 20.40 -1.73
C GLN A 39 15.44 19.10 -1.54
N LEU A 40 16.64 19.02 -2.11
CA LEU A 40 17.50 17.85 -2.04
C LEU A 40 18.64 18.09 -1.06
N LYS A 41 18.61 17.32 0.02
CA LYS A 41 19.69 17.27 1.02
C LYS A 41 20.59 16.08 0.74
N THR A 42 21.83 16.37 0.31
CA THR A 42 22.92 15.39 0.32
C THR A 42 23.91 15.76 1.42
N ILE A 43 24.69 14.78 1.90
CA ILE A 43 25.64 14.98 3.01
C ILE A 43 26.55 16.17 2.69
N GLY A 44 26.32 17.30 3.39
CA GLY A 44 27.10 18.53 3.29
C GLY A 44 26.67 19.58 2.26
N LYS A 45 25.59 19.40 1.48
CA LYS A 45 25.12 20.43 0.53
C LYS A 45 23.61 20.36 0.25
N GLU A 46 22.95 21.50 0.33
CA GLU A 46 21.53 21.68 0.00
C GLU A 46 21.41 22.20 -1.43
N ARG A 47 20.55 21.57 -2.24
CA ARG A 47 20.27 21.97 -3.63
C ARG A 47 18.78 21.95 -3.89
N SER A 48 18.25 23.03 -4.43
CA SER A 48 16.89 23.11 -4.95
C SER A 48 16.86 22.59 -6.40
N VAL A 49 15.98 21.65 -6.70
CA VAL A 49 15.67 21.26 -8.09
C VAL A 49 14.26 21.72 -8.40
N VAL A 50 14.12 22.55 -9.43
CA VAL A 50 12.83 23.05 -9.92
C VAL A 50 12.45 22.21 -11.13
N ILE A 51 11.31 21.52 -11.04
CA ILE A 51 10.75 20.76 -12.16
C ILE A 51 9.48 21.48 -12.62
N GLN A 52 9.42 21.80 -13.90
CA GLN A 52 8.24 22.37 -14.54
C GLN A 52 7.35 21.21 -15.00
N VAL A 53 6.12 21.14 -14.48
CA VAL A 53 5.24 19.99 -14.66
C VAL A 53 3.97 20.49 -15.36
N MET A 54 3.44 19.74 -16.33
CA MET A 54 2.15 20.07 -16.95
C MET A 54 1.03 19.89 -15.92
N GLU A 55 -0.04 20.70 -15.95
CA GLU A 55 -1.11 20.68 -14.93
C GLU A 55 -1.70 19.27 -14.69
N ASN A 56 -1.86 18.46 -15.75
CA ASN A 56 -2.36 17.10 -15.64
C ASN A 56 -1.39 16.16 -14.90
N ASP A 57 -0.08 16.39 -15.02
CA ASP A 57 0.94 15.60 -14.34
C ASP A 57 1.08 16.00 -12.86
N LEU A 58 0.78 17.25 -12.50
CA LEU A 58 0.76 17.71 -11.11
C LEU A 58 -0.31 17.04 -10.26
N ASN A 59 -1.53 16.91 -10.80
CA ASN A 59 -2.61 16.22 -10.10
C ASN A 59 -2.29 14.73 -9.92
N LEU A 60 -1.58 14.13 -10.88
CA LEU A 60 -1.09 12.76 -10.79
C LEU A 60 -0.04 12.61 -9.66
N VAL A 61 0.92 13.54 -9.59
CA VAL A 61 1.96 13.53 -8.56
C VAL A 61 1.37 13.80 -7.18
N LEU A 62 0.53 14.83 -7.04
CA LEU A 62 -0.09 15.19 -5.75
C LEU A 62 -1.03 14.09 -5.22
N SER A 63 -1.84 13.47 -6.08
CA SER A 63 -2.72 12.35 -5.66
C SER A 63 -1.93 11.13 -5.19
N SER A 64 -0.80 10.83 -5.83
CA SER A 64 0.08 9.74 -5.41
C SER A 64 0.80 10.01 -4.09
N VAL A 65 1.19 11.26 -3.81
CA VAL A 65 1.81 11.66 -2.54
C VAL A 65 0.80 11.68 -1.39
N SER A 66 -0.43 12.14 -1.63
CA SER A 66 -1.49 12.14 -0.60
C SER A 66 -1.96 10.73 -0.23
N ALA A 67 -2.06 9.82 -1.20
CA ALA A 67 -2.43 8.43 -0.93
C ALA A 67 -1.40 7.69 -0.05
N ILE A 68 -0.11 7.98 -0.21
CA ILE A 68 0.97 7.41 0.62
C ILE A 68 0.90 7.94 2.06
N SER A 69 0.51 9.21 2.28
CA SER A 69 0.38 9.77 3.64
C SER A 69 -0.84 9.26 4.41
N ASP A 70 -1.90 8.87 3.71
CA ASP A 70 -3.15 8.46 4.33
C ASP A 70 -3.08 7.06 4.94
N GLU A 71 -2.43 6.10 4.26
CA GLU A 71 -2.32 4.72 4.75
C GLU A 71 -1.46 4.62 6.01
N GLU A 72 -0.32 5.31 6.07
CA GLU A 72 0.52 5.34 7.27
C GLU A 72 -0.20 5.98 8.48
N ALA A 73 -0.93 7.08 8.25
CA ALA A 73 -1.69 7.75 9.29
C ALA A 73 -2.84 6.85 9.78
N ALA A 74 -3.55 6.19 8.87
CA ALA A 74 -4.60 5.23 9.20
C ALA A 74 -4.04 4.03 9.99
N ALA A 75 -2.87 3.49 9.61
CA ALA A 75 -2.22 2.40 10.34
C ALA A 75 -1.83 2.80 11.77
N ARG A 76 -1.29 4.01 11.96
CA ARG A 76 -1.00 4.56 13.29
C ARG A 76 -2.25 4.74 14.13
N ALA A 77 -3.34 5.23 13.54
CA ALA A 77 -4.62 5.38 14.23
C ALA A 77 -5.23 4.02 14.62
N ALA A 78 -5.21 3.04 13.71
CA ALA A 78 -5.71 1.69 13.96
C ALA A 78 -4.93 0.98 15.09
N ALA A 79 -3.63 1.26 15.23
CA ALA A 79 -2.80 0.68 16.28
C ALA A 79 -3.26 1.02 17.71
N VAL A 80 -3.90 2.17 17.91
CA VAL A 80 -4.35 2.64 19.23
C VAL A 80 -5.42 1.71 19.83
N SER A 81 -6.23 1.08 18.99
CA SER A 81 -7.34 0.21 19.42
C SER A 81 -7.14 -1.27 19.06
N ALA A 82 -5.91 -1.65 18.67
CA ALA A 82 -5.54 -2.97 18.17
C ALA A 82 -6.10 -4.13 19.00
N ASP A 83 -5.94 -4.08 20.32
CA ASP A 83 -6.31 -5.15 21.25
C ASP A 83 -7.54 -4.80 22.10
N SER A 84 -8.34 -3.83 21.66
CA SER A 84 -9.56 -3.41 22.37
C SER A 84 -10.64 -4.50 22.48
N GLY A 85 -10.49 -5.61 21.74
CA GLY A 85 -11.50 -6.67 21.63
C GLY A 85 -12.74 -6.27 20.80
N ALA A 86 -12.86 -5.01 20.39
CA ALA A 86 -13.95 -4.55 19.57
C ALA A 86 -13.96 -5.23 18.18
N PRO A 87 -15.13 -5.39 17.55
CA PRO A 87 -15.23 -5.87 16.17
C PRO A 87 -14.55 -4.92 15.18
N THR A 88 -13.81 -5.49 14.25
CA THR A 88 -13.18 -4.82 13.12
C THR A 88 -14.13 -4.75 11.92
N ILE A 89 -13.69 -4.07 10.86
CA ILE A 89 -14.40 -4.10 9.57
C ILE A 89 -14.47 -5.52 8.98
N PHE A 90 -13.45 -6.36 9.24
CA PHE A 90 -13.42 -7.74 8.75
C PHE A 90 -14.41 -8.63 9.49
N ASP A 91 -14.64 -8.40 10.78
CA ASP A 91 -15.69 -9.10 11.52
C ASP A 91 -17.08 -8.83 10.90
N LYS A 92 -17.34 -7.59 10.45
CA LYS A 92 -18.57 -7.22 9.75
C LYS A 92 -18.69 -7.85 8.36
N ILE A 93 -17.57 -8.06 7.67
CA ILE A 93 -17.53 -8.78 6.39
C ILE A 93 -17.81 -10.27 6.61
N ILE A 94 -17.22 -10.87 7.66
CA ILE A 94 -17.45 -12.27 8.03
C ILE A 94 -18.92 -12.50 8.40
N SER A 95 -19.52 -11.60 9.18
CA SER A 95 -20.94 -11.65 9.55
C SER A 95 -21.90 -11.26 8.42
N LYS A 96 -21.38 -10.87 7.25
CA LYS A 96 -22.12 -10.40 6.07
C LYS A 96 -22.96 -9.13 6.34
N GLU A 97 -22.64 -8.37 7.37
CA GLU A 97 -23.23 -7.05 7.64
C GLU A 97 -22.83 -6.03 6.56
N ILE A 98 -21.64 -6.17 6.00
CA ILE A 98 -21.12 -5.32 4.92
C ILE A 98 -20.80 -6.20 3.70
N PRO A 99 -21.25 -5.81 2.49
CA PRO A 99 -20.99 -6.60 1.29
C PRO A 99 -19.50 -6.64 0.96
N SER A 100 -19.06 -7.77 0.41
CA SER A 100 -17.72 -7.93 -0.15
C SER A 100 -17.78 -8.87 -1.37
N THR A 101 -16.84 -8.70 -2.30
CA THR A 101 -16.72 -9.62 -3.45
C THR A 101 -15.85 -10.80 -3.04
N ILE A 102 -16.50 -11.90 -2.66
CA ILE A 102 -15.85 -13.12 -2.18
C ILE A 102 -15.20 -13.87 -3.35
N VAL A 103 -13.95 -14.27 -3.18
CA VAL A 103 -13.16 -15.05 -4.14
C VAL A 103 -13.04 -16.51 -3.69
N TYR A 104 -12.87 -16.72 -2.39
CA TYR A 104 -12.76 -18.05 -1.77
C TYR A 104 -13.30 -18.00 -0.34
N GLU A 105 -13.97 -19.06 0.08
CA GLU A 105 -14.48 -19.18 1.44
C GLU A 105 -14.54 -20.68 1.81
N ASP A 106 -14.00 -21.02 2.98
CA ASP A 106 -14.18 -22.33 3.61
C ASP A 106 -14.65 -22.15 5.06
N GLU A 107 -14.58 -23.20 5.88
CA GLU A 107 -14.98 -23.16 7.29
C GLU A 107 -14.14 -22.19 8.16
N ALA A 108 -12.87 -21.96 7.82
CA ALA A 108 -11.91 -21.25 8.68
C ALA A 108 -11.34 -19.97 8.04
N VAL A 109 -11.41 -19.84 6.72
CA VAL A 109 -10.78 -18.79 5.92
C VAL A 109 -11.82 -18.13 5.03
N LEU A 110 -11.68 -16.81 4.87
CA LEU A 110 -12.43 -16.00 3.92
C LEU A 110 -11.44 -15.20 3.08
N ALA A 111 -11.67 -15.15 1.77
CA ALA A 111 -10.92 -14.31 0.85
C ALA A 111 -11.85 -13.44 0.00
N PHE A 112 -11.57 -12.15 -0.07
CA PHE A 112 -12.39 -11.18 -0.78
C PHE A 112 -11.53 -10.07 -1.41
N ARG A 113 -12.04 -9.45 -2.46
CA ARG A 113 -11.32 -8.37 -3.17
C ARG A 113 -11.17 -7.14 -2.27
N ASP A 114 -9.98 -6.56 -2.29
CA ASP A 114 -9.74 -5.28 -1.64
C ASP A 114 -10.53 -4.16 -2.34
N ILE A 115 -11.08 -3.23 -1.56
CA ILE A 115 -11.83 -2.07 -2.07
C ILE A 115 -10.91 -0.97 -2.61
N SER A 116 -9.63 -0.99 -2.25
CA SER A 116 -8.57 -0.07 -2.68
C SER A 116 -7.40 -0.89 -3.27
N PRO A 117 -7.58 -1.47 -4.47
CA PRO A 117 -6.61 -2.39 -5.05
C PRO A 117 -5.28 -1.70 -5.42
N GLN A 118 -4.16 -2.28 -4.98
CA GLN A 118 -2.79 -1.81 -5.29
C GLN A 118 -2.16 -2.55 -6.48
N ALA A 119 -2.90 -3.49 -7.07
CA ALA A 119 -2.58 -4.24 -8.29
C ALA A 119 -3.89 -4.67 -8.97
N PRO A 120 -3.87 -5.04 -10.27
CA PRO A 120 -5.05 -5.50 -10.99
C PRO A 120 -5.79 -6.65 -10.28
N VAL A 121 -5.04 -7.55 -9.64
CA VAL A 121 -5.58 -8.48 -8.64
C VAL A 121 -5.04 -8.07 -7.28
N HIS A 122 -5.95 -7.70 -6.37
CA HIS A 122 -5.67 -7.47 -4.95
C HIS A 122 -6.77 -8.13 -4.12
N VAL A 123 -6.43 -9.22 -3.44
CA VAL A 123 -7.36 -10.02 -2.62
C VAL A 123 -6.80 -10.12 -1.21
N LEU A 124 -7.67 -9.92 -0.22
CA LEU A 124 -7.34 -10.15 1.18
C LEU A 124 -7.77 -11.55 1.58
N VAL A 125 -6.89 -12.29 2.25
CA VAL A 125 -7.18 -13.63 2.84
C VAL A 125 -7.10 -13.51 4.35
N ILE A 126 -8.18 -13.85 5.05
CA ILE A 126 -8.33 -13.65 6.49
C ILE A 126 -8.83 -14.92 7.19
N PRO A 127 -8.47 -15.17 8.45
CA PRO A 127 -9.12 -16.18 9.25
C PRO A 127 -10.51 -15.70 9.67
N LYS A 128 -11.51 -16.58 9.66
CA LYS A 128 -12.86 -16.27 10.14
C LYS A 128 -12.90 -16.13 11.66
N LEU A 129 -12.11 -16.93 12.37
CA LEU A 129 -11.92 -16.81 13.80
C LEU A 129 -10.67 -16.00 14.09
N ARG A 130 -10.82 -14.86 14.75
CA ARG A 130 -9.68 -14.00 15.09
C ARG A 130 -8.80 -14.59 16.20
N ASP A 131 -9.35 -15.31 17.18
CA ASP A 131 -8.62 -15.88 18.35
C ASP A 131 -7.51 -14.95 18.90
N VAL A 132 -7.87 -13.69 19.18
CA VAL A 132 -6.94 -12.60 19.59
C VAL A 132 -5.74 -12.33 18.66
N LEU A 133 -5.66 -12.97 17.50
CA LEU A 133 -4.64 -12.81 16.48
C LEU A 133 -4.88 -11.55 15.64
N THR A 134 -4.60 -10.41 16.26
CA THR A 134 -4.78 -9.08 15.67
C THR A 134 -3.71 -8.76 14.62
N GLU A 135 -2.54 -9.39 14.71
CA GLU A 135 -1.40 -9.22 13.81
C GLU A 135 -0.47 -10.45 13.84
N LEU A 136 0.40 -10.60 12.84
CA LEU A 136 1.30 -11.76 12.76
C LEU A 136 2.30 -11.80 13.92
N GLY A 137 2.77 -10.63 14.40
CA GLY A 137 3.68 -10.53 15.55
C GLY A 137 3.12 -11.08 16.86
N LYS A 138 1.81 -11.32 16.94
CA LYS A 138 1.11 -11.93 18.08
C LYS A 138 0.76 -13.40 17.87
N ALA A 139 1.25 -14.01 16.80
CA ALA A 139 1.07 -15.43 16.57
C ALA A 139 1.69 -16.25 17.72
N GLU A 140 1.04 -17.38 18.00
CA GLU A 140 1.40 -18.31 19.07
C GLU A 140 1.32 -19.71 18.47
N LYS A 141 1.86 -20.72 19.17
CA LYS A 141 1.90 -22.10 18.66
C LYS A 141 0.52 -22.64 18.27
N ARG A 142 -0.55 -22.26 18.98
CA ARG A 142 -1.92 -22.67 18.65
C ARG A 142 -2.39 -22.15 17.27
N HIS A 143 -1.75 -21.11 16.75
CA HIS A 143 -2.08 -20.50 15.46
C HIS A 143 -1.37 -21.16 14.27
N GLU A 144 -0.46 -22.14 14.48
CA GLU A 144 0.30 -22.78 13.39
C GLU A 144 -0.61 -23.34 12.28
N GLU A 145 -1.70 -24.01 12.66
CA GLU A 145 -2.63 -24.59 11.69
C GLU A 145 -3.31 -23.52 10.82
N ILE A 146 -3.87 -22.48 11.44
CA ILE A 146 -4.57 -21.42 10.69
C ILE A 146 -3.60 -20.64 9.80
N LEU A 147 -2.36 -20.40 10.25
CA LEU A 147 -1.34 -19.74 9.43
C LEU A 147 -1.01 -20.55 8.16
N GLY A 148 -0.88 -21.87 8.29
CA GLY A 148 -0.71 -22.77 7.14
C GLY A 148 -1.90 -22.74 6.19
N ARG A 149 -3.13 -22.76 6.73
CA ARG A 149 -4.36 -22.65 5.94
C ARG A 149 -4.46 -21.34 5.18
N LEU A 150 -4.07 -20.22 5.79
CA LEU A 150 -4.08 -18.90 5.14
C LEU A 150 -3.13 -18.84 3.94
N LEU A 151 -1.90 -19.35 4.08
CA LEU A 151 -0.94 -19.41 2.98
C LEU A 151 -1.41 -20.35 1.86
N TYR A 152 -2.00 -21.49 2.19
CA TYR A 152 -2.58 -22.39 1.19
C TYR A 152 -3.77 -21.75 0.47
N ALA A 153 -4.64 -21.04 1.19
CA ALA A 153 -5.74 -20.29 0.61
C ALA A 153 -5.24 -19.16 -0.33
N ALA A 154 -4.12 -18.50 -0.02
CA ALA A 154 -3.51 -17.53 -0.93
C ALA A 154 -3.11 -18.16 -2.29
N LYS A 155 -2.59 -19.39 -2.28
CA LYS A 155 -2.33 -20.17 -3.51
C LYS A 155 -3.63 -20.46 -4.27
N ILE A 156 -4.71 -20.88 -3.58
CA ILE A 156 -6.01 -21.13 -4.22
C ILE A 156 -6.57 -19.85 -4.86
N VAL A 157 -6.46 -18.73 -4.17
CA VAL A 157 -6.86 -17.41 -4.68
C VAL A 157 -6.07 -17.07 -5.94
N ALA A 158 -4.75 -17.27 -5.94
CA ALA A 158 -3.93 -17.00 -7.11
C ALA A 158 -4.35 -17.83 -8.35
N GLU A 159 -4.72 -19.10 -8.16
CA GLU A 159 -5.27 -19.94 -9.23
C GLU A 159 -6.61 -19.44 -9.74
N LYS A 160 -7.53 -19.09 -8.82
CA LYS A 160 -8.87 -18.58 -9.17
C LYS A 160 -8.83 -17.24 -9.90
N GLU A 161 -7.87 -16.40 -9.57
CA GLU A 161 -7.67 -15.08 -10.18
C GLU A 161 -6.78 -15.11 -11.44
N GLY A 162 -6.24 -16.29 -11.82
CA GLY A 162 -5.44 -16.44 -13.03
C GLY A 162 -4.06 -15.77 -12.97
N ILE A 163 -3.46 -15.66 -11.78
CA ILE A 163 -2.15 -15.01 -11.54
C ILE A 163 -1.07 -15.99 -11.09
N ILE A 164 -1.20 -17.26 -11.47
CA ILE A 164 -0.28 -18.34 -11.04
C ILE A 164 1.11 -18.22 -11.67
N ASP A 165 1.24 -17.47 -12.76
CA ASP A 165 2.50 -17.11 -13.41
C ASP A 165 3.35 -16.17 -12.55
N GLY A 166 2.73 -15.43 -11.64
CA GLY A 166 3.43 -14.62 -10.66
C GLY A 166 2.52 -13.79 -9.76
N PHE A 167 2.67 -13.96 -8.45
CA PHE A 167 1.98 -13.16 -7.44
C PHE A 167 2.87 -12.91 -6.23
N ARG A 168 2.49 -11.92 -5.42
CA ARG A 168 3.15 -11.60 -4.14
C ARG A 168 2.14 -11.75 -3.01
N VAL A 169 2.57 -12.40 -1.94
CA VAL A 169 1.85 -12.42 -0.66
C VAL A 169 2.53 -11.45 0.30
N VAL A 170 1.77 -10.54 0.90
CA VAL A 170 2.26 -9.58 1.89
C VAL A 170 1.46 -9.74 3.19
N VAL A 171 2.16 -9.73 4.32
CA VAL A 171 1.57 -9.65 5.66
C VAL A 171 2.22 -8.49 6.38
N ASN A 172 1.41 -7.50 6.74
CA ASN A 172 1.86 -6.35 7.52
C ASN A 172 1.61 -6.64 9.00
N SER A 173 2.60 -6.33 9.85
CA SER A 173 2.45 -6.41 11.32
C SER A 173 2.83 -5.07 11.94
N GLY A 174 1.87 -4.45 12.62
CA GLY A 174 2.05 -3.21 13.33
C GLY A 174 2.09 -1.95 12.46
N PRO A 175 2.20 -0.77 13.09
CA PRO A 175 2.05 0.52 12.41
C PRO A 175 3.18 0.84 11.44
N SER A 176 4.42 0.44 11.73
CA SER A 176 5.57 0.68 10.85
C SER A 176 5.55 -0.17 9.57
N ALA A 177 4.73 -1.22 9.53
CA ALA A 177 4.48 -2.02 8.33
C ALA A 177 3.18 -1.58 7.60
N CYS A 178 2.57 -0.47 8.01
CA CYS A 178 1.28 0.01 7.47
C CYS A 178 0.13 -0.99 7.62
N GLN A 179 0.04 -1.70 8.75
CA GLN A 179 -1.15 -2.52 9.04
C GLN A 179 -2.36 -1.63 9.37
N SER A 180 -3.39 -1.68 8.53
CA SER A 180 -4.59 -0.82 8.64
C SER A 180 -5.77 -1.46 9.39
N VAL A 181 -5.82 -2.80 9.47
CA VAL A 181 -6.86 -3.54 10.21
C VAL A 181 -6.21 -4.57 11.14
N TYR A 182 -6.56 -4.49 12.43
CA TYR A 182 -6.04 -5.38 13.49
C TYR A 182 -6.83 -6.69 13.60
N HIS A 183 -6.82 -7.39 12.47
CA HIS A 183 -7.29 -8.74 12.23
C HIS A 183 -6.33 -9.31 11.21
N LEU A 184 -5.64 -10.41 11.51
CA LEU A 184 -4.62 -10.96 10.62
C LEU A 184 -5.12 -11.12 9.18
N HIS A 185 -4.38 -10.60 8.21
CA HIS A 185 -4.73 -10.71 6.80
C HIS A 185 -3.49 -10.82 5.93
N LEU A 186 -3.63 -11.55 4.83
CA LEU A 186 -2.64 -11.66 3.76
C LEU A 186 -3.16 -10.88 2.56
N HIS A 187 -2.33 -10.02 2.00
CA HIS A 187 -2.57 -9.42 0.69
C HIS A 187 -2.05 -10.38 -0.39
N VAL A 188 -2.88 -10.74 -1.35
CA VAL A 188 -2.50 -11.48 -2.56
C VAL A 188 -2.56 -10.50 -3.73
N LEU A 189 -1.39 -10.16 -4.27
CA LEU A 189 -1.20 -9.13 -5.29
C LEU A 189 -0.68 -9.76 -6.60
N GLY A 190 -1.31 -9.44 -7.73
CA GLY A 190 -0.93 -10.00 -9.03
C GLY A 190 -1.48 -9.24 -10.23
N GLY A 191 -1.33 -9.82 -11.42
CA GLY A 191 -1.80 -9.25 -12.68
C GLY A 191 -0.94 -8.11 -13.24
N ARG A 192 0.24 -7.88 -12.66
CA ARG A 192 1.28 -6.97 -13.18
C ARG A 192 2.66 -7.39 -12.67
N GLN A 193 3.73 -6.89 -13.29
CA GLN A 193 5.08 -7.05 -12.75
C GLN A 193 5.20 -6.40 -11.36
N MET A 194 5.69 -7.17 -10.39
CA MET A 194 5.96 -6.68 -9.04
C MET A 194 7.35 -6.05 -8.96
N LYS A 195 7.46 -4.88 -8.32
CA LYS A 195 8.72 -4.14 -8.13
C LYS A 195 9.49 -4.65 -6.90
N TRP A 196 10.76 -4.29 -6.81
CA TRP A 196 11.63 -4.52 -5.65
C TRP A 196 12.37 -3.22 -5.28
N PRO A 197 12.48 -2.83 -3.99
CA PRO A 197 11.98 -3.53 -2.79
C PRO A 197 10.44 -3.62 -2.70
N PRO A 198 9.89 -4.48 -1.82
CA PRO A 198 8.45 -4.71 -1.68
C PRO A 198 7.85 -3.76 -0.63
N GLY A 199 8.03 -2.47 -0.86
CA GLY A 199 7.63 -1.35 -0.01
C GLY A 199 8.10 -0.07 -0.68
#